data_AF-A0A956K1B1-F1
#
_entry.id   AF-A0A956K1B1-F1
#
_cell.length_a   1.000
_cell.length_b   1.000
_cell.length_c   1.000
_cell.angle_alpha   90.00
_cell.angle_beta   90.00
_cell.angle_gamma   90.00
#
_symmetry.space_group_name_H-M   'P 1'
#
loop_
_entity.id
_entity.type
_entity.pdbx_description
1 polymer ?
#
loop_
_entity_poly.entity_id
_entity_poly.type
_entity_poly.pdbx_seq_one_letter_code
_entity_poly.pdbx_strand_id
1 'polypeptide(L)'
;VTDGPALVEVARGRGALAAPTDPDRAVRVPDAGDLLVFDRAQGGKPASLIAVVLGVDERGVIEMMYLAGGVIRRGFVSPAHPGRKRDDAGRILNTSMRHGNDQPPRGTHYLSGELLAGVVGVAALAR
;
A
#
# COMPACT_ATOMS: atom_id res chain seq x y z
N VAL A 1 -2.57 13.75 -12.62
CA VAL A 1 -1.99 12.44 -12.21
C VAL A 1 -2.83 11.36 -12.88
N THR A 2 -2.21 10.50 -13.68
CA THR A 2 -2.91 9.54 -14.56
C THR A 2 -2.92 8.11 -14.02
N ASP A 3 -2.00 7.79 -13.11
CA ASP A 3 -1.84 6.47 -12.48
C ASP A 3 -1.09 6.59 -11.14
N GLY A 4 -0.94 5.46 -10.44
CA GLY A 4 -0.25 5.41 -9.15
C GLY A 4 1.23 5.82 -9.23
N PRO A 5 2.05 5.43 -10.22
CA PRO A 5 3.45 5.85 -10.26
C PRO A 5 3.59 7.36 -10.49
N ALA A 6 2.76 7.96 -11.35
CA ALA A 6 2.73 9.42 -11.50
C ALA A 6 2.36 10.13 -10.19
N LEU A 7 1.48 9.53 -9.37
CA LEU A 7 1.15 10.07 -8.04
C LEU A 7 2.37 10.07 -7.11
N VAL A 8 3.12 8.96 -7.11
CA VAL A 8 4.34 8.80 -6.30
C VAL A 8 5.41 9.80 -6.73
N GLU A 9 5.62 10.01 -8.03
CA GLU A 9 6.57 11.02 -8.53
C GLU A 9 6.17 12.44 -8.13
N VAL A 10 4.90 12.81 -8.28
CA VAL A 10 4.40 14.12 -7.84
C VAL A 10 4.58 14.29 -6.33
N ALA A 11 4.25 13.27 -5.54
CA ALA A 11 4.44 13.30 -4.09
C ALA A 11 5.92 13.43 -3.73
N ARG A 12 6.83 12.79 -4.47
CA ARG A 12 8.28 12.91 -4.27
C ARG A 12 8.74 14.35 -4.49
N GLY A 13 8.36 14.95 -5.62
CA GLY A 13 8.72 16.33 -5.96
C GLY A 13 8.21 17.36 -4.96
N ARG A 14 7.13 17.05 -4.23
CA ARG A 14 6.55 17.91 -3.18
C ARG A 14 7.02 17.58 -1.76
N GLY A 15 7.93 16.61 -1.59
CA GLY A 15 8.33 16.13 -0.27
C GLY A 15 7.19 15.48 0.55
N ALA A 16 6.12 15.05 -0.13
CA ALA A 16 4.92 14.47 0.46
C ALA A 16 4.97 12.94 0.57
N LEU A 17 6.04 12.28 0.09
CA LEU A 17 6.27 10.86 0.36
C LEU A 17 6.64 10.67 1.83
N ALA A 18 5.72 10.06 2.58
CA ALA A 18 5.95 9.63 3.96
C ALA A 18 6.88 8.40 4.00
N ALA A 19 6.92 7.61 2.92
CA ALA A 19 7.90 6.55 2.70
C ALA A 19 7.97 6.17 1.22
N PRO A 20 9.17 5.97 0.68
CA PRO A 20 9.46 4.81 -0.15
C PRO A 20 10.34 3.83 0.65
N THR A 21 10.51 2.64 0.09
CA THR A 21 11.39 1.50 0.39
C THR A 21 12.87 1.80 0.71
N ASP A 22 13.21 2.98 1.23
CA ASP A 22 14.54 3.39 1.63
C ASP A 22 14.73 3.11 3.13
N PRO A 23 15.58 2.14 3.51
CA PRO A 23 15.78 1.76 4.91
C PRO A 23 16.38 2.88 5.77
N ASP A 24 16.96 3.93 5.16
CA ASP A 24 17.69 4.98 5.87
C ASP A 24 16.86 6.26 6.13
N ARG A 25 15.61 6.31 5.67
CA ARG A 25 14.73 7.46 5.90
C ARG A 25 13.74 7.16 7.03
N ALA A 26 13.76 7.97 8.09
CA ALA A 26 12.82 7.87 9.20
C ALA A 26 11.38 7.79 8.68
N VAL A 27 10.78 6.60 8.82
CA VAL A 27 9.42 6.31 8.35
C VAL A 27 8.46 7.10 9.24
N ARG A 28 7.84 8.14 8.71
CA ARG A 28 6.71 8.76 9.38
C ARG A 28 5.58 7.74 9.43
N VAL A 29 5.01 7.54 10.62
CA VAL A 29 3.78 6.75 10.77
C VAL A 29 2.68 7.44 9.95
N PRO A 30 2.04 6.74 8.99
CA PRO A 30 0.99 7.32 8.17
C PRO A 30 -0.21 7.76 9.01
N ASP A 31 -0.80 8.91 8.67
CA ASP A 31 -2.02 9.38 9.32
C ASP A 31 -3.26 8.84 8.60
N ALA A 32 -4.39 8.77 9.32
CA ALA A 32 -5.67 8.47 8.70
C ALA A 32 -5.98 9.48 7.58
N GLY A 33 -6.38 8.96 6.42
CA GLY A 33 -6.59 9.76 5.20
C GLY A 33 -5.38 9.83 4.27
N ASP A 34 -4.18 9.45 4.71
CA ASP A 34 -3.03 9.31 3.80
C ASP A 34 -3.28 8.20 2.75
N LEU A 35 -2.58 8.28 1.62
CA LEU A 35 -2.76 7.35 0.51
C LEU A 35 -1.66 6.29 0.50
N LEU A 36 -2.05 5.03 0.32
CA LEU A 36 -1.16 3.93 0.00
C LEU A 36 -1.24 3.65 -1.49
N VAL A 37 -0.09 3.62 -2.17
CA VAL A 37 -0.01 3.31 -3.60
C VAL A 37 0.61 1.92 -3.77
N PHE A 38 -0.07 1.05 -4.51
CA PHE A 38 0.38 -0.32 -4.76
C PHE A 38 0.75 -0.52 -6.22
N ASP A 39 1.99 -0.92 -6.46
CA ASP A 39 2.47 -1.25 -7.79
C ASP A 39 2.25 -2.72 -8.13
N ARG A 40 2.09 -3.02 -9.42
CA ARG A 40 1.93 -4.39 -9.96
C ARG A 40 0.77 -5.21 -9.36
N ALA A 41 -0.22 -4.56 -8.74
CA ALA A 41 -1.45 -5.21 -8.26
C ALA A 41 -2.30 -5.81 -9.40
N GLN A 42 -2.09 -5.35 -10.63
CA GLN A 42 -2.43 -6.00 -11.89
C GLN A 42 -1.11 -6.43 -12.55
N GLY A 43 -0.90 -7.73 -12.77
CA GLY A 43 0.33 -8.23 -13.36
C GLY A 43 0.78 -7.40 -14.59
N GLY A 44 2.03 -6.92 -14.55
CA GLY A 44 2.68 -6.22 -15.66
C GLY A 44 2.23 -4.77 -15.93
N LYS A 45 1.22 -4.23 -15.23
CA LYS A 45 0.77 -2.84 -15.43
C LYS A 45 1.22 -1.91 -14.29
N PRO A 46 1.54 -0.64 -14.59
CA PRO A 46 1.89 0.34 -13.56
C PRO A 46 0.71 0.59 -12.60
N ALA A 47 1.03 0.88 -11.33
CA ALA A 47 0.11 0.95 -10.19
C ALA A 47 -1.32 1.43 -10.52
N SER A 48 -2.28 0.51 -10.34
CA SER A 48 -3.72 0.75 -10.56
C SER A 48 -4.52 0.84 -9.25
N LEU A 49 -3.90 0.49 -8.12
CA LEU A 49 -4.61 0.38 -6.84
C LEU A 49 -4.06 1.38 -5.83
N ILE A 50 -4.96 2.23 -5.36
CA ILE A 50 -4.75 3.18 -4.27
C ILE A 50 -5.66 2.76 -3.12
N ALA A 51 -5.15 2.84 -1.90
CA ALA A 51 -5.93 2.70 -0.67
C ALA A 51 -5.81 3.95 0.19
N VAL A 52 -6.77 4.12 1.09
CA VAL A 52 -6.77 5.18 2.11
C VAL A 52 -6.44 4.55 3.45
N VAL A 53 -5.51 5.15 4.19
CA VAL A 53 -5.17 4.75 5.56
C VAL A 53 -6.36 5.01 6.48
N LEU A 54 -6.76 4.01 7.25
CA LEU A 54 -7.76 4.14 8.32
C LEU A 54 -7.09 4.33 9.69
N GLY A 55 -5.92 3.75 9.88
CA GLY A 55 -5.13 3.87 11.11
C GLY A 55 -3.94 2.92 11.11
N VAL A 56 -3.14 3.01 12.18
CA VAL A 56 -1.99 2.13 12.42
C VAL A 56 -2.13 1.55 13.82
N ASP A 57 -1.98 0.24 13.95
CA ASP A 57 -2.05 -0.42 15.25
C ASP A 57 -0.71 -0.40 16.00
N GLU A 58 -0.71 -0.92 17.23
CA GLU A 58 0.47 -1.01 18.10
C GLU A 58 1.65 -1.82 17.50
N ARG A 59 1.38 -2.61 16.45
CA ARG A 59 2.38 -3.45 15.78
C ARG A 59 2.96 -2.77 14.54
N GLY A 60 2.49 -1.56 14.22
CA GLY A 60 2.84 -0.87 12.98
C GLY A 60 2.12 -1.42 11.76
N VAL A 61 1.05 -2.22 11.93
CA VAL A 61 0.22 -2.67 10.80
C VAL A 61 -0.75 -1.56 10.44
N ILE A 62 -0.69 -1.15 9.18
CA ILE A 62 -1.56 -0.13 8.61
C ILE A 62 -2.88 -0.78 8.20
N GLU A 63 -3.97 -0.32 8.78
CA GLU A 63 -5.32 -0.63 8.31
C GLU A 63 -5.69 0.31 7.17
N MET A 64 -6.31 -0.24 6.12
CA MET A 64 -6.63 0.50 4.91
C MET A 64 -8.00 0.15 4.33
N MET A 65 -8.55 1.10 3.57
CA MET A 65 -9.73 0.93 2.73
C MET A 65 -9.37 1.10 1.26
N TYR A 66 -9.84 0.21 0.39
CA TYR A 66 -9.56 0.26 -1.05
C TYR A 66 -10.72 -0.26 -1.89
N LEU A 67 -10.79 0.18 -3.15
CA LEU A 67 -11.78 -0.31 -4.12
C LEU A 67 -11.16 -1.43 -4.98
N ALA A 68 -11.79 -2.61 -5.01
CA ALA A 68 -11.40 -3.66 -5.93
C ALA A 68 -12.61 -4.47 -6.41
N GLY A 69 -12.73 -4.64 -7.72
CA GLY A 69 -13.87 -5.32 -8.35
C GLY A 69 -15.19 -4.60 -8.10
N GLY A 70 -15.20 -3.26 -8.04
CA GLY A 70 -16.39 -2.47 -7.77
C GLY A 70 -16.86 -2.47 -6.30
N VAL A 71 -16.10 -3.09 -5.39
CA VAL A 71 -16.48 -3.22 -3.97
C VAL A 71 -15.42 -2.56 -3.08
N ILE A 72 -15.87 -1.81 -2.08
CA ILE A 72 -15.03 -1.25 -1.02
C ILE A 72 -14.61 -2.39 -0.08
N ARG A 73 -13.31 -2.52 0.15
CA ARG A 73 -12.71 -3.56 0.96
C ARG A 73 -11.86 -2.95 2.06
N ARG A 74 -11.81 -3.67 3.19
CA ARG A 74 -10.86 -3.42 4.27
C ARG A 74 -9.66 -4.33 4.09
N GLY A 75 -8.47 -3.81 4.35
CA GLY A 75 -7.22 -4.53 4.25
C GLY A 75 -6.19 -4.06 5.26
N PHE A 76 -5.04 -4.72 5.23
CA PHE A 76 -3.93 -4.53 6.16
C PHE A 76 -2.62 -4.57 5.39
N VAL A 77 -1.65 -3.76 5.80
CA VAL A 77 -0.29 -3.69 5.25
C VAL A 77 0.72 -3.61 6.38
N SER A 78 1.76 -4.43 6.33
CA SER A 78 2.86 -4.38 7.28
C SER A 78 4.16 -4.07 6.55
N PRO A 79 4.61 -2.80 6.50
CA PRO A 79 5.89 -2.43 5.89
C PRO A 79 7.09 -3.17 6.50
N ALA A 80 7.04 -3.47 7.81
CA ALA A 80 8.10 -4.21 8.50
C ALA A 80 8.19 -5.71 8.11
N HIS A 81 7.13 -6.26 7.51
CA HIS A 81 7.04 -7.70 7.22
C HIS A 81 6.39 -7.95 5.85
N PRO A 82 6.93 -7.42 4.74
CA PRO A 82 6.22 -7.34 3.48
C PRO A 82 5.77 -8.71 2.93
N GLY A 83 6.62 -9.74 3.08
CA GLY A 83 6.35 -11.10 2.60
C GLY A 83 5.55 -12.00 3.54
N ARG A 84 5.05 -11.50 4.68
CA ARG A 84 4.31 -12.32 5.66
C ARG A 84 2.82 -12.02 5.64
N LYS A 85 1.97 -13.04 5.50
CA LYS A 85 0.51 -12.86 5.55
C LYS A 85 -0.01 -12.63 6.97
N ARG A 86 0.51 -13.38 7.94
CA ARG A 86 0.08 -13.36 9.34
C ARG A 86 1.29 -13.33 10.28
N ASP A 87 1.09 -12.78 11.48
CA ASP A 87 2.03 -12.89 12.59
C ASP A 87 1.95 -14.27 13.27
N ASP A 88 2.79 -14.50 14.27
CA ASP A 88 2.87 -15.80 14.98
C ASP A 88 1.61 -16.07 15.82
N ALA A 89 0.87 -15.02 16.17
CA ALA A 89 -0.45 -15.11 16.81
C ALA A 89 -1.59 -15.31 15.80
N GLY A 90 -1.29 -15.44 14.51
CA GLY A 90 -2.27 -15.64 13.45
C GLY A 90 -3.05 -14.39 13.05
N ARG A 91 -2.70 -13.18 13.52
CA ARG A 91 -3.34 -11.92 13.10
C ARG A 91 -2.81 -11.50 11.73
N ILE A 92 -3.62 -10.80 10.93
CA ILE A 92 -3.25 -10.42 9.56
C ILE A 92 -2.19 -9.32 9.59
N LEU A 93 -1.11 -9.51 8.84
CA LEU A 93 -0.09 -8.49 8.56
C LEU A 93 -0.29 -7.88 7.17
N ASN A 94 -0.52 -8.73 6.17
CA ASN A 94 -0.69 -8.29 4.79
C ASN A 94 -1.92 -8.96 4.14
N THR A 95 -2.75 -8.15 3.54
CA THR A 95 -3.90 -8.61 2.75
C THR A 95 -3.45 -9.11 1.40
N SER A 96 -4.01 -10.23 0.95
CA SER A 96 -3.81 -10.69 -0.42
C SER A 96 -4.61 -9.79 -1.37
N MET A 97 -3.92 -9.06 -2.24
CA MET A 97 -4.52 -8.10 -3.15
C MET A 97 -4.53 -8.64 -4.57
N ARG A 98 -5.64 -8.46 -5.27
CA ARG A 98 -5.79 -8.83 -6.69
C ARG A 98 -6.68 -7.78 -7.32
N HIS A 99 -6.22 -7.17 -8.40
CA HIS A 99 -7.02 -6.21 -9.15
C HIS A 99 -7.48 -6.85 -10.48
N GLY A 100 -8.13 -8.02 -10.43
CA GLY A 100 -8.62 -8.72 -11.62
C GLY A 100 -9.00 -10.16 -11.36
N ASN A 101 -9.57 -10.81 -12.39
CA ASN A 101 -9.97 -12.22 -12.36
C ASN A 101 -8.90 -13.16 -12.92
N ASP A 102 -7.80 -12.61 -13.45
CA ASP A 102 -6.70 -13.42 -13.98
C ASP A 102 -6.11 -14.26 -12.85
N GLN A 103 -6.11 -15.58 -13.05
CA GLN A 103 -5.41 -16.47 -12.13
C GLN A 103 -3.91 -16.23 -12.31
N PRO A 104 -3.20 -15.82 -11.26
CA PRO A 104 -1.77 -15.74 -11.37
C PRO A 104 -1.19 -17.16 -11.45
N PRO A 105 0.05 -17.30 -11.94
CA PRO A 105 0.76 -18.56 -11.86
C PRO A 105 0.71 -19.17 -10.45
N ARG A 106 0.72 -20.51 -10.37
CA ARG A 106 0.79 -21.20 -9.08
C ARG A 106 2.00 -20.70 -8.30
N GLY A 107 1.80 -20.35 -7.02
CA GLY A 107 2.85 -19.85 -6.14
C GLY A 107 3.01 -18.33 -6.13
N THR A 108 2.29 -17.58 -6.97
CA THR A 108 2.33 -16.12 -6.92
C THR A 108 1.48 -15.59 -5.76
N HIS A 109 2.14 -14.89 -4.85
CA HIS A 109 1.51 -14.12 -3.78
C HIS A 109 1.56 -12.63 -4.13
N TYR A 110 0.46 -11.94 -3.85
CA TYR A 110 0.33 -10.50 -4.02
C TYR A 110 -0.01 -9.93 -2.66
N LEU A 111 0.93 -10.06 -1.71
CA LEU A 111 0.73 -9.49 -0.40
C LEU A 111 0.89 -7.97 -0.52
N SER A 112 -0.02 -7.26 0.14
CA SER A 112 -0.05 -5.79 0.11
C SER A 112 1.31 -5.16 0.45
N GLY A 113 2.06 -5.72 1.41
CA GLY A 113 3.40 -5.26 1.76
C GLY A 113 4.45 -5.45 0.67
N GLU A 114 4.35 -6.50 -0.16
CA GLU A 114 5.23 -6.71 -1.33
C GLU A 114 4.90 -5.77 -2.49
N LEU A 115 3.67 -5.26 -2.51
CA LEU A 115 3.16 -4.38 -3.57
C LEU A 115 3.23 -2.89 -3.19
N LEU A 116 3.50 -2.55 -1.93
CA LEU A 116 3.51 -1.16 -1.48
C LEU A 116 4.65 -0.39 -2.16
N ALA A 117 4.27 0.56 -3.01
CA ALA A 117 5.20 1.40 -3.75
C ALA A 117 5.48 2.73 -3.05
N GLY A 118 4.52 3.22 -2.26
CA GLY A 118 4.71 4.42 -1.46
C GLY A 118 3.54 4.78 -0.57
N VAL A 119 3.84 5.60 0.42
CA VAL A 119 2.85 6.27 1.27
C VAL A 119 2.89 7.77 0.96
N VAL A 120 1.75 8.34 0.62
CA VAL A 120 1.61 9.76 0.27
C VAL A 120 0.82 10.48 1.35
N GLY A 121 1.50 11.45 1.99
CA GLY A 121 0.88 12.33 2.98
C GLY A 121 -0.03 13.35 2.31
N VAL A 122 -1.35 13.24 2.47
CA VAL A 122 -2.32 14.09 1.73
C VAL A 122 -2.18 15.56 2.15
N ALA A 123 -2.02 15.84 3.44
CA ALA A 123 -1.81 17.19 3.94
C ALA A 123 -0.51 17.83 3.45
N ALA A 124 0.51 17.03 3.13
CA ALA A 124 1.75 17.53 2.53
C ALA A 124 1.58 17.75 1.01
N LEU A 125 0.79 16.91 0.35
CA LEU A 125 0.52 17.02 -1.09
C LEU A 125 -0.32 18.26 -1.45
N ALA A 126 -1.24 18.67 -0.57
CA ALA A 126 -2.15 19.79 -0.75
C ALA A 126 -1.53 21.17 -0.51
N ARG A 127 -0.29 21.22 0.00
CA ARG A 127 0.52 22.44 0.13
C ARG A 127 1.26 22.74 -1.17
#